data_AF-M2X988-F1
#
_entry.id   AF-M2X988-F1
#
_cell.length_a   1.000
_cell.length_b   1.000
_cell.length_c   1.000
_cell.angle_alpha   90.00
_cell.angle_beta   90.00
_cell.angle_gamma   90.00
#
_symmetry.space_group_name_H-M   'P 1'
#
loop_
_entity.id
_entity.type
_entity.pdbx_description
1 polymer ?
#
loop_
_entity_poly.entity_id
_entity_poly.type
_entity_poly.pdbx_seq_one_letter_code
_entity_poly.pdbx_strand_id
1 'polypeptide(L)'
;MDWERAWIRWPDFLLPTDWADARRRIVDLHGRAAAGEGVEVACHGGVGRTGTVLSCLATLSGLSADEAVAWARANHHERSVETPWQRRWVGWFARQA
;
A
#
# COMPACT_ATOMS: atom_id res chain seq x y z
N MET A 1 15.39 11.20 18.38
CA MET A 1 14.38 10.18 18.01
C MET A 1 14.30 10.19 16.49
N ASP A 2 15.25 9.55 15.82
CA ASP A 2 15.28 9.55 14.35
C ASP A 2 14.68 8.25 13.87
N TRP A 3 13.38 8.28 13.59
CA TRP A 3 12.70 7.22 12.85
C TRP A 3 12.98 7.42 11.36
N GLU A 4 13.49 6.38 10.71
CA GLU A 4 13.75 6.38 9.27
C GLU A 4 12.42 6.60 8.52
N ARG A 5 12.41 7.58 7.60
CA ARG A 5 11.21 7.94 6.86
C ARG A 5 11.50 8.06 5.38
N ALA A 6 10.59 7.52 4.58
CA ALA A 6 10.61 7.63 3.14
C ALA A 6 9.30 8.28 2.67
N TRP A 7 9.41 9.23 1.75
CA TRP A 7 8.25 9.88 1.14
C TRP A 7 8.03 9.35 -0.27
N ILE A 8 6.80 8.94 -0.57
CA ILE A 8 6.33 8.64 -1.93
C ILE A 8 5.49 9.83 -2.39
N ARG A 9 5.87 10.45 -3.51
CA ARG A 9 5.06 11.49 -4.11
C ARG A 9 3.78 10.88 -4.68
N TRP A 10 2.68 11.12 -3.98
CA TRP A 10 1.38 10.52 -4.27
C TRP A 10 0.28 11.57 -4.15
N PRO A 11 -0.10 12.23 -5.28
CA PRO A 11 -1.16 13.22 -5.31
C PRO A 11 -2.47 12.65 -4.79
N ASP A 12 -3.28 13.51 -4.19
CA ASP A 12 -4.49 13.07 -3.53
C ASP A 12 -5.48 12.46 -4.53
N PHE A 13 -6.20 11.44 -4.08
CA PHE A 13 -7.08 10.59 -4.89
C PHE A 13 -6.43 9.94 -6.13
N LEU A 14 -5.13 10.10 -6.41
CA LEU A 14 -4.47 9.59 -7.61
C LEU A 14 -3.56 8.40 -7.30
N LEU A 15 -2.53 8.18 -8.13
CA LEU A 15 -1.51 7.14 -8.03
C LEU A 15 -0.13 7.76 -7.75
N PRO A 16 0.87 6.97 -7.32
CA PRO A 16 2.23 7.47 -7.19
C PRO A 16 2.73 8.05 -8.51
N THR A 17 3.53 9.12 -8.46
CA THR A 17 4.12 9.68 -9.68
C THR A 17 5.27 8.84 -10.22
N ASP A 18 5.93 8.07 -9.36
CA ASP A 18 6.93 7.07 -9.74
C ASP A 18 6.46 5.69 -9.30
N TRP A 19 6.08 4.88 -10.27
CA TRP A 19 5.48 3.56 -10.09
C TRP A 19 6.51 2.53 -9.60
N ALA A 20 7.73 2.60 -10.14
CA ALA A 20 8.79 1.65 -9.83
C ALA A 20 9.38 1.93 -8.43
N ASP A 21 9.64 3.20 -8.12
CA ASP A 21 10.14 3.59 -6.80
C ASP A 21 9.11 3.31 -5.70
N ALA A 22 7.84 3.63 -5.94
CA ALA A 22 6.77 3.31 -4.99
C ALA A 22 6.68 1.80 -4.73
N ARG A 23 6.72 0.97 -5.78
CA ARG A 23 6.73 -0.49 -5.62
C ARG A 23 7.92 -0.96 -4.78
N ARG A 24 9.13 -0.53 -5.14
CA ARG A 24 10.36 -0.91 -4.44
C ARG A 24 10.28 -0.61 -2.94
N ARG A 25 9.78 0.58 -2.58
CA ARG A 25 9.60 0.98 -1.17
C ARG A 25 8.54 0.18 -0.44
N ILE A 26 7.44 -0.18 -1.10
CA ILE A 26 6.38 -1.01 -0.50
C ILE A 26 6.89 -2.44 -0.25
N VAL A 27 7.69 -3.00 -1.18
CA VAL A 27 8.31 -4.32 -1.01
C VAL A 27 9.34 -4.29 0.13
N ASP A 28 10.18 -3.26 0.19
CA ASP A 28 11.14 -3.06 1.27
C ASP A 28 10.44 -2.97 2.64
N LEU A 29 9.37 -2.17 2.72
CA LEU A 29 8.54 -2.05 3.92
C LEU A 29 7.96 -3.40 4.36
N HIS A 30 7.48 -4.23 3.43
CA HIS A 30 7.01 -5.58 3.71
C HIS A 30 8.13 -6.47 4.26
N GLY A 31 9.31 -6.43 3.65
CA GLY A 31 10.48 -7.19 4.11
C GLY A 31 10.89 -6.83 5.54
N ARG A 32 10.88 -5.54 5.88
CA ARG A 32 11.16 -5.05 7.25
C ARG A 32 10.11 -5.51 8.25
N ALA A 33 8.82 -5.40 7.89
CA ALA A 33 7.73 -5.90 8.71
C ALA A 33 7.86 -7.42 8.95
N ALA A 34 8.19 -8.18 7.91
CA ALA A 34 8.40 -9.62 8.01
C ALA A 34 9.62 -10.00 8.87
N ALA A 35 10.63 -9.13 8.94
CA ALA A 35 11.77 -9.27 9.84
C ALA A 35 11.45 -8.91 11.31
N GLY A 36 10.22 -8.50 11.61
CA GLY A 36 9.78 -8.13 12.97
C GLY A 36 10.02 -6.67 13.34
N GLU A 37 10.41 -5.81 12.39
CA GLU A 37 10.50 -4.38 12.63
C GLU A 37 9.11 -3.74 12.71
N GLY A 38 8.94 -2.78 13.62
CA GLY A 38 7.80 -1.88 13.58
C GLY A 38 7.88 -1.02 12.31
N VAL A 39 6.81 -0.97 11.52
CA VAL A 39 6.72 -0.14 10.32
C VAL A 39 5.42 0.65 10.31
N GLU A 40 5.44 1.82 9.68
CA GLU A 40 4.28 2.70 9.61
C GLU A 40 4.02 3.18 8.18
N VAL A 41 2.74 3.26 7.82
CA VAL A 41 2.27 3.84 6.54
C VAL A 41 1.19 4.87 6.84
N ALA A 42 1.41 6.10 6.40
CA ALA A 42 0.45 7.17 6.57
C ALA A 42 0.29 8.00 5.28
N CYS A 43 -0.95 8.41 5.03
CA CYS A 43 -1.29 9.53 4.17
C CYS A 43 -2.16 10.49 4.98
N HIS A 44 -2.50 11.66 4.43
CA HIS A 44 -3.24 12.69 5.17
C HIS A 44 -4.51 12.17 5.88
N GLY A 45 -5.37 11.44 5.16
CA GLY A 45 -6.60 10.88 5.73
C GLY A 45 -6.51 9.42 6.18
N GLY A 46 -5.38 8.74 5.94
CA GLY A 46 -5.25 7.31 6.26
C GLY A 46 -6.19 6.34 5.53
N VAL A 47 -6.99 6.77 4.54
CA VAL A 47 -8.01 5.91 3.87
C VAL A 47 -7.54 5.39 2.51
N GLY A 48 -7.51 6.22 1.45
CA GLY A 48 -7.27 5.72 0.09
C GLY A 48 -5.83 5.30 -0.17
N ARG A 49 -4.87 6.22 -0.01
CA ARG A 49 -3.45 5.95 -0.30
C ARG A 49 -2.87 4.92 0.67
N THR A 50 -3.12 5.10 1.97
CA THR A 50 -2.76 4.11 3.00
C THR A 50 -3.41 2.75 2.71
N GLY A 51 -4.73 2.70 2.50
CA GLY A 51 -5.43 1.45 2.18
C GLY A 51 -4.92 0.79 0.89
N THR A 52 -4.46 1.58 -0.09
CA THR A 52 -3.82 1.07 -1.32
C THR A 52 -2.50 0.38 -1.00
N VAL A 53 -1.65 1.00 -0.17
CA VAL A 53 -0.39 0.37 0.27
C VAL A 53 -0.66 -0.89 1.10
N LEU A 54 -1.60 -0.84 2.05
CA LEU A 54 -1.98 -2.01 2.86
C LEU A 54 -2.48 -3.17 1.98
N SER A 55 -3.26 -2.86 0.94
CA SER A 55 -3.68 -3.86 -0.04
C SER A 55 -2.47 -4.46 -0.78
N CYS A 56 -1.51 -3.64 -1.22
CA CYS A 56 -0.28 -4.16 -1.82
C CYS A 56 0.51 -5.07 -0.86
N LEU A 57 0.65 -4.69 0.41
CA LEU A 57 1.30 -5.54 1.42
C LEU A 57 0.57 -6.88 1.59
N ALA A 58 -0.77 -6.87 1.62
CA ALA A 58 -1.57 -8.07 1.70
C ALA A 58 -1.38 -8.98 0.47
N THR A 59 -1.18 -8.42 -0.73
CA THR A 59 -0.84 -9.23 -1.92
C THR A 59 0.52 -9.92 -1.80
N LEU A 60 1.53 -9.24 -1.22
CA LEU A 60 2.83 -9.86 -0.94
C LEU A 60 2.74 -10.99 0.10
N SER A 61 1.71 -10.97 0.94
CA SER A 61 1.40 -12.01 1.90
C SER A 61 0.51 -13.13 1.34
N GLY A 62 0.26 -13.16 0.03
CA GLY A 62 -0.38 -14.29 -0.67
C GLY A 62 -1.85 -14.10 -1.04
N LEU A 63 -2.46 -12.94 -0.77
CA LEU A 63 -3.82 -12.65 -1.21
C LEU A 63 -3.85 -12.23 -2.69
N SER A 64 -4.92 -12.59 -3.41
CA SER A 64 -5.20 -11.97 -4.71
C SER A 64 -5.48 -10.47 -4.54
N ALA A 65 -5.37 -9.70 -5.64
CA ALA A 65 -5.60 -8.25 -5.58
C ALA A 65 -6.99 -7.88 -5.06
N ASP A 66 -8.03 -8.64 -5.40
CA ASP A 66 -9.40 -8.38 -4.93
C ASP A 66 -9.58 -8.76 -3.45
N GLU A 67 -9.01 -9.89 -3.01
CA GLU A 67 -9.00 -10.29 -1.60
C GLU A 67 -8.22 -9.29 -0.75
N ALA A 68 -7.10 -8.78 -1.24
CA ALA A 68 -6.29 -7.79 -0.55
C ALA A 68 -7.05 -6.48 -0.31
N VAL A 69 -7.80 -5.99 -1.31
CA VAL A 69 -8.65 -4.80 -1.14
C VAL A 69 -9.79 -5.09 -0.15
N ALA A 70 -10.42 -6.25 -0.24
CA ALA A 70 -11.46 -6.65 0.71
C ALA A 70 -10.91 -6.74 2.14
N TRP A 71 -9.71 -7.30 2.30
CA TRP A 71 -9.01 -7.39 3.57
C TRP A 71 -8.70 -6.02 4.14
N ALA A 72 -8.15 -5.09 3.35
CA ALA A 72 -7.89 -3.72 3.80
C ALA A 72 -9.17 -3.01 4.23
N ARG A 73 -10.30 -3.26 3.55
CA ARG A 73 -11.60 -2.69 3.93
C ARG A 73 -12.13 -3.25 5.24
N ALA A 74 -11.94 -4.54 5.48
CA ALA A 74 -12.40 -5.21 6.70
C ALA A 74 -11.50 -4.92 7.92
N ASN A 75 -10.19 -4.77 7.72
CA ASN A 75 -9.21 -4.74 8.82
C ASN A 75 -8.60 -3.36 9.09
N HIS A 76 -8.77 -2.39 8.18
CA HIS A 76 -8.23 -1.03 8.35
C HIS A 76 -9.32 0.03 8.30
N HIS A 77 -10.00 0.17 7.16
CA HIS A 77 -11.07 1.16 6.99
C HIS A 77 -11.99 0.76 5.84
N GLU A 78 -13.31 0.77 6.03
CA GLU A 78 -14.30 0.28 5.04
C GLU A 78 -14.18 0.94 3.66
N ARG A 79 -13.77 2.21 3.61
CA ARG A 79 -13.49 3.00 2.39
C ARG A 79 -12.06 2.86 1.84
N SER A 80 -11.25 1.93 2.34
CA SER A 80 -9.89 1.69 1.84
C SER A 80 -9.92 1.48 0.33
N VAL A 81 -8.92 2.05 -0.36
CA VAL A 81 -8.86 2.10 -1.83
C VAL A 81 -10.07 2.84 -2.39
N GLU A 82 -9.97 4.17 -2.37
CA GLU A 82 -11.08 5.09 -2.62
C GLU A 82 -11.46 5.19 -4.10
N THR A 83 -10.50 4.95 -5.00
CA THR A 83 -10.71 5.21 -6.43
C THR A 83 -10.51 3.96 -7.30
N PRO A 84 -11.20 3.87 -8.45
CA PRO A 84 -11.06 2.73 -9.36
C PRO A 84 -9.62 2.51 -9.85
N TRP A 85 -8.86 3.58 -10.05
CA TRP A 85 -7.46 3.45 -10.48
C TRP A 85 -6.53 3.03 -9.34
N GLN A 86 -6.79 3.37 -8.07
CA GLN A 86 -6.09 2.76 -6.94
C GLN A 86 -6.34 1.25 -6.87
N ARG A 87 -7.58 0.79 -7.14
CA ARG A 87 -7.86 -0.65 -7.23
C ARG A 87 -7.10 -1.31 -8.39
N ARG A 88 -7.10 -0.68 -9.56
CA ARG A 88 -6.30 -1.16 -10.71
C ARG A 88 -4.80 -1.19 -10.42
N TRP A 89 -4.32 -0.24 -9.62
CA TRP A 89 -2.93 -0.15 -9.19
C TRP A 89 -2.54 -1.33 -8.29
N VAL A 90 -3.38 -1.73 -7.33
CA VAL A 90 -3.17 -2.97 -6.55
C VAL A 90 -3.04 -4.17 -7.47
N GLY A 91 -3.91 -4.27 -8.48
CA GLY A 91 -3.83 -5.34 -9.48
C GLY A 91 -2.56 -5.29 -10.34
N TRP A 92 -2.12 -4.10 -10.76
CA TRP A 92 -0.83 -3.94 -11.44
C TRP A 92 0.32 -4.39 -10.55
N PHE A 93 0.34 -3.94 -9.29
CA PHE A 93 1.38 -4.25 -8.31
C PHE A 93 1.51 -5.76 -8.09
N ALA A 94 0.38 -6.43 -7.85
CA ALA A 94 0.33 -7.88 -7.61
C ALA A 94 0.88 -8.71 -8.78
N ARG A 95 0.74 -8.22 -10.03
CA ARG A 95 1.29 -8.88 -11.23
C ARG A 95 2.79 -8.67 -11.43
N GLN A 96 3.41 -7.78 -10.66
CA GLN A 96 4.85 -7.57 -10.69
C GLN A 96 5.58 -8.44 -9.64
N ALA A 97 4.86 -9.27 -8.87
CA ALA A 97 5.42 -10.15 -7.86
C ALA A 97 6.03 -11.42 -8.48
#